data_AF-A0A225W100-F1
#
_entry.id   AF-A0A225W100-F1
#
_cell.length_a   1.000
_cell.length_b   1.000
_cell.length_c   1.000
_cell.angle_alpha   90.00
_cell.angle_beta   90.00
_cell.angle_gamma   90.00
#
_symmetry.space_group_name_H-M   'P 1'
#
loop_
_entity.id
_entity.type
_entity.pdbx_description
1 polymer ?
#
loop_
_entity_poly.entity_id
_entity_poly.type
_entity_poly.pdbx_seq_one_letter_code
_entity_poly.pdbx_strand_id
1 'polypeptide(L)'
;EEDLKSMYHREELRDFVDQDPVMRNLKLKRIADPKEPMTAPATLVNRFDAAMELIRLLKEPGIVPGSFDADALFDLDLDVIQTTSRVLFQKLKILVGDVPQSPDPLTLTTTDAIDNLTV
;
A
#
# COMPACT_ATOMS: atom_id res chain seq x y z
N GLU A 1 10.83 20.52 5.31
CA GLU A 1 9.95 20.21 4.17
C GLU A 1 9.45 18.76 4.24
N GLU A 2 10.31 17.80 4.59
CA GLU A 2 9.91 16.41 4.91
C GLU A 2 8.81 16.31 5.97
N ASP A 3 8.82 17.15 7.00
CA ASP A 3 7.82 17.10 8.07
C ASP A 3 6.38 17.39 7.61
N LEU A 4 6.18 18.38 6.73
CA LEU A 4 4.82 18.73 6.28
C LEU A 4 4.24 17.64 5.37
N LYS A 5 5.06 17.08 4.49
CA LYS A 5 4.68 15.95 3.63
C LYS A 5 4.36 14.71 4.47
N SER A 6 5.19 14.41 5.48
CA SER A 6 4.95 13.29 6.40
C SER A 6 3.66 13.46 7.20
N MET A 7 3.39 14.68 7.71
CA MET A 7 2.13 15.01 8.40
C MET A 7 0.91 14.77 7.51
N TYR A 8 0.94 15.26 6.27
CA TYR A 8 -0.14 15.05 5.30
C TYR A 8 -0.43 13.56 5.08
N HIS A 9 0.60 12.74 4.82
CA HIS A 9 0.40 11.31 4.58
C HIS A 9 -0.08 10.54 5.82
N ARG A 10 0.28 10.99 7.03
CA ARG A 10 -0.29 10.43 8.27
C ARG A 10 -1.76 10.74 8.44
N GLU A 11 -2.18 11.95 8.10
CA GLU A 11 -3.59 12.35 8.12
C GLU A 11 -4.38 11.53 7.10
N GLU A 12 -3.87 11.43 5.87
CA GLU A 12 -4.47 10.62 4.82
C GLU A 12 -4.57 9.12 5.15
N LEU A 13 -3.64 8.60 5.95
CA LEU A 13 -3.66 7.22 6.44
C LEU A 13 -4.68 7.04 7.56
N ARG A 14 -4.81 8.03 8.45
CA ARG A 14 -5.83 8.03 9.50
C ARG A 14 -7.23 8.05 8.89
N ASP A 15 -7.48 8.96 7.95
CA ASP A 15 -8.77 9.08 7.27
C ASP A 15 -9.14 7.77 6.55
N PHE A 16 -8.16 7.14 5.90
CA PHE A 16 -8.36 5.85 5.27
C PHE A 16 -8.74 4.75 6.27
N VAL A 17 -8.05 4.66 7.41
CA VAL A 17 -8.40 3.69 8.46
C VAL A 17 -9.80 3.93 9.03
N ASP A 18 -10.18 5.19 9.18
CA ASP A 18 -11.47 5.57 9.76
C ASP A 18 -12.65 5.38 8.80
N GLN A 19 -12.42 5.42 7.48
CA GLN A 19 -13.48 5.38 6.46
C GLN A 19 -13.59 4.03 5.74
N ASP A 20 -12.48 3.34 5.49
CA ASP A 20 -12.46 2.11 4.70
C ASP A 20 -13.23 0.97 5.41
N PRO A 21 -14.16 0.28 4.72
CA PRO A 21 -15.03 -0.71 5.35
C PRO A 21 -14.26 -1.89 5.96
N VAL A 22 -13.16 -2.31 5.33
CA VAL A 22 -12.30 -3.39 5.82
C VAL A 22 -11.53 -2.89 7.04
N MET A 23 -10.95 -1.68 6.99
CA MET A 23 -10.18 -1.12 8.12
C MET A 23 -11.04 -0.89 9.36
N ARG A 24 -12.26 -0.40 9.17
CA ARG A 24 -13.23 -0.22 10.25
C ARG A 24 -13.63 -1.54 10.88
N ASN A 25 -13.83 -2.59 10.08
CA ASN A 25 -14.10 -3.94 10.58
C ASN A 25 -12.93 -4.44 11.44
N LEU A 26 -11.70 -4.27 10.96
CA LEU A 26 -10.46 -4.68 11.64
C LEU A 26 -10.14 -3.86 12.90
N LYS A 27 -10.84 -2.74 13.14
CA LYS A 27 -10.66 -1.84 14.30
C LYS A 27 -9.18 -1.54 14.58
N LEU A 28 -8.47 -1.12 13.54
CA LEU A 28 -7.07 -0.71 13.64
C LEU A 28 -6.92 0.43 14.66
N LYS A 29 -6.20 0.21 15.76
CA LYS A 29 -6.07 1.19 16.85
C LYS A 29 -4.81 2.05 16.79
N ARG A 30 -3.74 1.54 16.17
CA ARG A 30 -2.46 2.24 16.11
C ARG A 30 -1.64 1.74 14.93
N ILE A 31 -1.24 2.67 14.07
CA ILE A 31 -0.22 2.43 13.06
C ILE A 31 1.09 2.95 13.64
N ALA A 32 2.01 2.03 13.96
CA ALA A 32 3.38 2.40 14.26
C ALA A 32 4.10 2.79 12.97
N ASP A 33 5.13 3.61 13.07
CA ASP A 33 5.98 3.91 11.92
C ASP A 33 6.72 2.64 11.54
N PRO A 34 6.45 2.08 10.34
CA PRO A 34 7.19 0.91 9.90
C PRO A 34 8.65 1.33 9.73
N LYS A 35 9.54 0.57 10.33
CA LYS A 35 11.00 0.79 10.20
C LYS A 35 11.60 -0.04 9.07
N GLU A 36 10.84 -1.02 8.57
CA GLU A 36 11.28 -1.97 7.56
C GLU A 36 10.43 -1.85 6.29
N PRO A 37 11.02 -2.07 5.11
CA PRO A 37 10.28 -2.17 3.87
C PRO A 37 9.24 -3.28 3.96
N MET A 38 8.04 -2.99 3.50
CA MET A 38 6.96 -3.96 3.49
C MET A 38 6.91 -4.71 2.16
N THR A 39 6.35 -5.92 2.19
CA THR A 39 6.12 -6.72 0.99
C THR A 39 4.76 -6.39 0.39
N ALA A 40 4.75 -6.05 -0.90
CA ALA A 40 3.51 -5.74 -1.62
C ALA A 40 2.51 -6.90 -1.54
N PRO A 41 1.20 -6.62 -1.36
CA PRO A 41 0.19 -7.67 -1.28
C PRO A 41 0.02 -8.40 -2.61
N ALA A 42 -0.09 -9.73 -2.56
CA ALA A 42 -0.38 -10.55 -3.74
C ALA A 42 -1.81 -10.35 -4.24
N THR A 43 -2.01 -10.56 -5.55
CA THR A 43 -3.36 -10.70 -6.12
C THR A 43 -3.79 -12.15 -5.98
N LEU A 44 -4.93 -12.38 -5.33
CA LEU A 44 -5.40 -13.70 -4.91
C LEU A 44 -6.77 -14.01 -5.53
N VAL A 45 -7.18 -15.27 -5.51
CA VAL A 45 -8.42 -15.73 -6.20
C VAL A 45 -9.56 -16.05 -5.23
N ASN A 46 -9.32 -15.97 -3.93
CA ASN A 46 -10.34 -16.22 -2.91
C ASN A 46 -10.22 -15.26 -1.73
N ARG A 47 -11.32 -15.09 -1.00
CA ARG A 47 -11.45 -14.13 0.11
C ARG A 47 -10.61 -14.50 1.33
N PHE A 48 -10.50 -15.79 1.65
CA PHE A 48 -9.74 -16.24 2.82
C PHE A 48 -8.26 -15.90 2.67
N ASP A 49 -7.66 -16.26 1.53
CA ASP A 49 -6.27 -15.94 1.25
C ASP A 49 -6.06 -14.43 1.19
N ALA A 50 -6.99 -13.67 0.61
CA ALA A 50 -6.92 -12.21 0.59
C ALA A 50 -6.96 -11.58 1.99
N ALA A 51 -7.79 -12.11 2.88
CA ALA A 51 -7.84 -11.69 4.28
C ALA A 51 -6.55 -12.08 5.02
N MET A 52 -6.03 -13.29 4.81
CA MET A 52 -4.75 -13.72 5.39
C MET A 52 -3.58 -12.85 4.92
N GLU A 53 -3.59 -12.45 3.66
CA GLU A 53 -2.59 -11.55 3.08
C GLU A 53 -2.69 -10.14 3.66
N LEU A 54 -3.90 -9.63 3.90
CA LEU A 54 -4.11 -8.36 4.61
C LEU A 54 -3.58 -8.45 6.05
N ILE A 55 -3.85 -9.54 6.77
CA ILE A 55 -3.33 -9.76 8.13
C ILE A 55 -1.80 -9.86 8.13
N ARG A 56 -1.19 -10.50 7.12
CA ARG A 56 0.27 -10.52 6.93
C ARG A 56 0.81 -9.10 6.75
N LEU A 57 0.21 -8.31 5.86
CA LEU A 57 0.59 -6.92 5.59
C LEU A 57 0.52 -6.04 6.85
N LEU A 58 -0.44 -6.27 7.73
CA LEU A 58 -0.54 -5.56 9.01
C LEU A 58 0.57 -5.97 9.99
N LYS A 59 1.00 -7.23 9.99
CA LYS A 59 2.01 -7.73 10.93
C LYS A 59 3.41 -7.19 10.64
N GLU A 60 3.78 -6.98 9.38
CA GLU A 60 5.11 -6.46 9.00
C GLU A 60 5.48 -5.12 9.69
N PRO A 61 4.61 -4.09 9.67
CA PRO A 61 4.81 -2.84 10.42
C PRO A 61 4.52 -2.96 11.93
N GLY A 62 4.26 -4.16 12.46
CA GLY A 62 3.88 -4.38 13.85
C GLY A 62 2.46 -3.88 14.19
N ILE A 63 1.59 -3.75 13.18
CA ILE A 63 0.20 -3.35 13.37
C ILE A 63 -0.62 -4.57 13.77
N VAL A 64 -1.30 -4.45 14.91
CA VAL A 64 -2.18 -5.51 15.41
C VAL A 64 -3.62 -5.06 15.22
N PRO A 65 -4.43 -5.77 14.40
CA PRO A 65 -5.86 -5.47 14.30
C PRO A 65 -6.54 -5.71 15.66
N GLY A 66 -7.63 -4.99 15.90
CA GLY A 66 -8.47 -5.20 17.07
C GLY A 66 -9.31 -6.47 16.96
N SER A 67 -10.23 -6.66 17.91
CA SER A 67 -11.26 -7.68 17.81
C SER A 67 -12.24 -7.32 16.70
N PHE A 68 -12.24 -8.09 15.61
CA PHE A 68 -13.05 -7.86 14.42
C PHE A 68 -14.09 -8.96 14.22
N ASP A 69 -15.12 -8.64 13.43
CA ASP A 69 -16.15 -9.59 13.03
C ASP A 69 -15.72 -10.25 11.73
N ALA A 70 -15.39 -11.55 11.81
CA ALA A 70 -14.93 -12.30 10.66
C ALA A 70 -16.03 -12.44 9.60
N ASP A 71 -17.28 -12.67 9.99
CA ASP A 71 -18.38 -12.84 9.04
C ASP A 71 -18.57 -11.57 8.21
N ALA A 72 -18.58 -10.42 8.89
CA ALA A 72 -18.65 -9.12 8.22
C ALA A 72 -17.43 -8.81 7.32
N LEU A 73 -16.26 -9.40 7.58
CA LEU A 73 -15.09 -9.29 6.69
C LEU A 73 -15.27 -10.18 5.44
N PHE A 74 -15.84 -11.38 5.61
CA PHE A 74 -16.08 -12.34 4.52
C PHE A 74 -17.29 -11.99 3.64
N ASP A 75 -18.21 -11.16 4.15
CA ASP A 75 -19.31 -10.57 3.41
C ASP A 75 -18.86 -9.49 2.41
N LEU A 76 -17.64 -8.96 2.57
CA LEU A 76 -17.06 -8.01 1.62
C LEU A 76 -16.60 -8.72 0.34
N ASP A 77 -16.63 -7.99 -0.77
CA ASP A 77 -16.14 -8.51 -2.04
C ASP A 77 -14.61 -8.67 -2.04
N LEU A 78 -14.14 -9.65 -2.80
CA LEU A 78 -12.71 -9.98 -2.91
C LEU A 78 -11.90 -8.77 -3.40
N ASP A 79 -12.45 -8.03 -4.35
CA ASP A 79 -11.83 -6.83 -4.92
C ASP A 79 -11.71 -5.70 -3.90
N VAL A 80 -12.69 -5.55 -3.00
CA VAL A 80 -12.65 -4.60 -1.88
C VAL A 80 -11.48 -4.93 -0.97
N ILE A 81 -11.38 -6.17 -0.48
CA ILE A 81 -10.29 -6.60 0.41
C ILE A 81 -8.93 -6.37 -0.25
N GLN A 82 -8.78 -6.75 -1.52
CA GLN A 82 -7.51 -6.58 -2.24
C GLN A 82 -7.16 -5.11 -2.51
N THR A 83 -8.16 -4.30 -2.83
CA THR A 83 -7.96 -2.88 -3.10
C THR A 83 -7.56 -2.16 -1.82
N THR A 84 -8.23 -2.45 -0.70
CA THR A 84 -7.83 -1.99 0.62
C THR A 84 -6.37 -2.38 0.92
N SER A 85 -5.98 -3.64 0.72
CA SER A 85 -4.58 -4.07 0.94
C SER A 85 -3.57 -3.26 0.11
N ARG A 86 -3.87 -3.02 -1.16
CA ARG A 86 -3.01 -2.21 -2.05
C ARG A 86 -2.93 -0.75 -1.58
N VAL A 87 -4.06 -0.13 -1.24
CA VAL A 87 -4.12 1.26 -0.76
C VAL A 87 -3.35 1.41 0.56
N LEU A 88 -3.55 0.48 1.49
CA LEU A 88 -2.81 0.43 2.75
C LEU A 88 -1.31 0.36 2.51
N PHE A 89 -0.87 -0.58 1.65
CA PHE A 89 0.53 -0.76 1.32
C PHE A 89 1.15 0.54 0.79
N GLN A 90 0.49 1.24 -0.15
CA GLN A 90 1.01 2.49 -0.72
C GLN A 90 1.12 3.60 0.33
N LYS A 91 0.10 3.75 1.19
CA LYS A 91 0.12 4.78 2.24
C LYS A 91 1.22 4.52 3.27
N LEU A 92 1.41 3.26 3.67
CA LEU A 92 2.49 2.89 4.59
C LEU A 92 3.87 3.02 3.95
N LYS A 93 4.04 2.62 2.68
CA LYS A 93 5.29 2.73 1.93
C LYS A 93 5.84 4.17 1.96
N ILE A 94 4.98 5.15 1.73
CA ILE A 94 5.36 6.57 1.76
C ILE A 94 5.88 7.00 3.13
N LEU A 95 5.33 6.44 4.22
CA LEU A 95 5.74 6.76 5.59
C LEU A 95 7.09 6.13 5.99
N VAL A 96 7.49 5.03 5.35
CA VAL A 96 8.82 4.40 5.57
C VAL A 96 9.95 5.23 4.96
N GLY A 97 9.63 6.27 4.18
CA GLY A 97 10.62 7.00 3.40
C GLY A 97 10.98 6.30 2.09
N ASP A 98 10.29 5.20 1.76
CA ASP A 98 10.24 4.68 0.42
C ASP A 98 9.46 5.70 -0.43
N VAL A 99 10.21 6.65 -0.98
CA VAL A 99 9.70 7.59 -1.98
C VAL A 99 8.95 6.77 -3.03
N PRO A 100 7.69 7.10 -3.38
CA PRO A 100 7.07 6.55 -4.56
C PRO A 100 8.06 6.78 -5.69
N GLN A 101 8.60 5.73 -6.29
CA GLN A 101 9.27 5.91 -7.57
C GLN A 101 8.23 6.57 -8.44
N SER A 102 8.44 7.85 -8.74
CA SER A 102 7.70 8.56 -9.76
C SER A 102 7.65 7.60 -10.95
N PRO A 103 6.48 7.38 -11.59
CA PRO A 103 6.51 6.74 -12.89
C PRO A 103 7.47 7.58 -13.73
N ASP A 104 8.55 6.95 -14.15
CA ASP A 104 9.64 7.60 -14.86
C ASP A 104 9.03 8.24 -16.12
N PRO A 105 9.06 9.58 -16.28
CA PRO A 105 8.49 10.20 -17.45
C PRO A 105 9.44 9.95 -18.61
N LEU A 106 9.12 8.93 -19.42
CA LEU A 106 9.55 8.77 -20.80
C LEU A 106 11.06 8.52 -20.98
N THR A 107 11.40 7.27 -21.29
CA THR A 107 12.60 6.96 -22.07
C THR A 107 12.50 7.63 -23.45
N LEU A 108 12.84 8.91 -23.54
CA LEU A 108 13.18 9.57 -24.79
C LEU A 108 14.61 9.17 -25.16
N THR A 109 14.78 7.99 -25.72
CA THR A 109 15.95 7.68 -26.53
C THR A 109 15.80 8.40 -27.86
N THR A 110 16.30 9.64 -27.91
CA THR A 110 16.76 10.26 -29.16
C THR A 110 17.91 9.41 -29.67
N THR A 111 17.62 8.54 -30.65
CA THR A 111 18.63 7.87 -31.46
C THR A 111 19.21 8.89 -32.42
N ASP A 112 20.24 9.62 -31.99
CA ASP A 112 21.17 10.30 -32.89
C ASP A 112 22.02 9.24 -33.58
N ALA A 113 21.53 8.75 -34.73
CA ALA A 113 22.34 7.97 -35.66
C ALA A 113 23.21 8.93 -36.48
N ILE A 114 24.41 9.22 -35.98
CA ILE A 114 25.52 9.67 -36.83
C ILE A 114 26.36 8.43 -37.10
N ASP A 115 26.15 7.79 -38.24
CA ASP A 115 27.09 6.79 -38.76
C ASP A 115 27.82 7.36 -39.97
N ASN A 116 29.13 7.36 -39.87
CA ASN A 116 30.07 8.10 -40.71
C ASN A 116 30.66 7.17 -41.77
N LEU A 117 30.30 7.44 -43.02
CA LEU A 117 31.00 7.18 -44.29
C LEU A 117 32.16 6.15 -44.31
N THR A 118 31.98 5.09 -45.09
CA THR A 118 33.08 4.40 -45.78
C THR A 118 32.59 3.88 -47.14
N VAL A 119 33.00 4.54 -48.22
CA VAL A 119 33.15 4.00 -49.58
C VAL A 119 34.36 4.67 -50.22
#